data_AF-A0A954CEU1-F1
#
_entry.id   AF-A0A954CEU1-F1
#
_cell.length_a   1.000
_cell.length_b   1.000
_cell.length_c   1.000
_cell.angle_alpha   90.00
_cell.angle_beta   90.00
_cell.angle_gamma   90.00
#
_symmetry.space_group_name_H-M   'P 1'
#
loop_
_entity.id
_entity.type
_entity.pdbx_description
1 polymer ?
#
loop_
_entity_poly.entity_id
_entity_poly.type
_entity_poly.pdbx_seq_one_letter_code
_entity_poly.pdbx_strand_id
1 'polypeptide(L)'
;DRGRAPGGFIYIDNFVDAVLTASAEAPALGAAINLRDDTCETWAQFLGDLARGIGAAPPRFSVPAGLARAAATLLEPAHRALRLKGRPFATRHGTHLLSRDAAFPIEAARRLLGFRSRISYAEGMAATAAWAKARLAEDSAA
;
A
#
# COMPACT_ATOMS: atom_id res chain seq x y z
N ASP A 1 -15.38 -3.85 6.18
CA ASP A 1 -14.73 -5.19 6.13
C ASP A 1 -13.69 -5.38 7.25
N ARG A 2 -13.49 -4.43 8.18
CA ARG A 2 -12.42 -4.48 9.20
C ARG A 2 -11.01 -4.57 8.59
N GLY A 3 -10.81 -4.03 7.39
CA GLY A 3 -9.51 -4.03 6.72
C GLY A 3 -9.04 -5.43 6.32
N ARG A 4 -9.96 -6.39 6.15
CA ARG A 4 -9.65 -7.78 5.79
C ARG A 4 -9.31 -7.98 4.31
N ALA A 5 -9.50 -6.96 3.48
CA ALA A 5 -9.11 -7.02 2.09
C ALA A 5 -7.56 -7.07 1.98
N PRO A 6 -6.99 -8.01 1.21
CA PRO A 6 -5.57 -8.00 0.87
C PRO A 6 -5.16 -6.69 0.18
N GLY A 7 -4.02 -6.13 0.59
CA GLY A 7 -3.54 -4.85 0.06
C GLY A 7 -2.67 -4.94 -1.19
N GLY A 8 -2.21 -6.14 -1.55
CA GLY A 8 -1.34 -6.34 -2.72
C GLY A 8 0.02 -5.66 -2.57
N PHE A 9 0.59 -5.69 -1.36
CA PHE A 9 1.82 -4.96 -1.03
C PHE A 9 3.04 -5.53 -1.74
N ILE A 10 4.03 -4.68 -1.96
CA ILE A 10 5.37 -5.04 -2.43
C ILE A 10 6.39 -4.15 -1.74
N TYR A 11 7.45 -4.74 -1.20
CA TYR A 11 8.57 -3.97 -0.70
C TYR A 11 9.35 -3.33 -1.85
N ILE A 12 9.83 -2.10 -1.66
CA ILE A 12 10.39 -1.28 -2.75
C ILE A 12 11.59 -1.95 -3.43
N ASP A 13 12.46 -2.64 -2.69
CA ASP A 13 13.62 -3.29 -3.28
C ASP A 13 13.21 -4.50 -4.13
N ASN A 14 12.24 -5.30 -3.67
CA ASN A 14 11.67 -6.38 -4.48
C ASN A 14 11.04 -5.85 -5.78
N PHE A 15 10.36 -4.70 -5.71
CA PHE A 15 9.79 -4.05 -6.89
C PHE A 15 10.87 -3.58 -7.87
N VAL A 16 11.88 -2.86 -7.37
CA VAL A 16 13.00 -2.35 -8.18
C VAL A 16 13.73 -3.50 -8.86
N ASP A 17 14.02 -4.55 -8.11
CA ASP A 17 14.63 -5.77 -8.63
C ASP A 17 13.82 -6.36 -9.80
N ALA A 18 12.50 -6.49 -9.65
CA ALA A 18 11.63 -7.01 -10.70
C ALA A 18 11.62 -6.12 -11.95
N VAL A 19 11.61 -4.79 -11.77
CA VAL A 19 11.64 -3.83 -12.87
C VAL A 19 12.98 -3.89 -13.62
N LEU A 20 14.09 -4.00 -12.89
CA LEU A 20 15.42 -4.15 -13.50
C LEU A 20 15.50 -5.45 -14.29
N THR A 21 15.01 -6.57 -13.75
CA THR A 21 14.94 -7.83 -14.50
C THR A 21 14.07 -7.70 -15.75
N ALA A 22 12.87 -7.11 -15.63
CA ALA A 22 11.98 -6.90 -16.77
C ALA A 22 12.61 -6.04 -17.87
N SER A 23 13.51 -5.10 -17.52
CA SER A 23 14.22 -4.27 -18.49
C SER A 23 15.31 -5.01 -19.28
N ALA A 24 15.80 -6.14 -18.76
CA ALA A 24 16.86 -6.93 -19.36
C ALA A 24 16.33 -8.16 -20.11
N GLU A 25 15.14 -8.66 -19.76
CA GLU A 25 14.60 -9.91 -20.26
C GLU A 25 13.74 -9.73 -21.53
N ALA A 26 14.19 -10.27 -22.66
CA ALA A 26 13.44 -10.24 -23.92
C ALA A 26 12.01 -10.83 -23.81
N PRO A 27 11.74 -11.89 -23.02
CA PRO A 27 10.38 -12.39 -22.82
C PRO A 27 9.40 -11.41 -22.16
N ALA A 28 9.88 -10.34 -21.51
CA ALA A 28 9.05 -9.31 -20.90
C ALA A 28 8.60 -8.23 -21.89
N LEU A 29 9.20 -8.18 -23.08
CA LEU A 29 8.91 -7.13 -24.07
C LEU A 29 7.45 -7.19 -24.53
N GLY A 30 6.71 -6.11 -24.32
CA GLY A 30 5.30 -5.99 -24.68
C GLY A 30 4.32 -6.70 -23.73
N ALA A 31 4.81 -7.31 -22.64
CA ALA A 31 3.96 -7.96 -21.65
C ALA A 31 3.43 -6.97 -20.60
N ALA A 32 2.17 -7.14 -20.20
CA ALA A 32 1.63 -6.52 -18.99
C ALA A 32 1.88 -7.45 -17.79
N ILE A 33 2.67 -6.99 -16.81
CA ILE A 33 3.09 -7.79 -15.65
C ILE A 33 2.63 -7.10 -14.37
N ASN A 34 1.81 -7.81 -13.58
CA ASN A 34 1.46 -7.37 -12.22
C ASN A 34 2.56 -7.79 -11.25
N LEU A 35 2.84 -6.93 -10.27
CA LEU A 35 3.81 -7.18 -9.21
C LEU A 35 3.15 -6.98 -7.84
N ARG A 36 3.37 -7.95 -6.95
CA ARG A 36 3.14 -7.90 -5.50
C ARG A 36 4.09 -8.93 -4.86
N ASP A 37 4.43 -8.77 -3.59
CA ASP A 37 5.19 -9.80 -2.87
C ASP A 37 4.38 -11.11 -2.80
N ASP A 38 5.03 -12.22 -2.46
CA ASP A 38 4.42 -13.56 -2.49
C ASP A 38 3.29 -13.68 -1.46
N THR A 39 3.44 -12.99 -0.32
CA THR A 39 2.45 -12.95 0.75
C THR A 39 1.35 -11.92 0.49
N CYS A 40 0.15 -12.16 1.03
CA CYS A 40 -1.04 -11.31 0.86
C CYS A 40 -1.50 -10.75 2.21
N GLU A 41 -0.76 -9.80 2.77
CA GLU A 41 -1.21 -9.14 4.00
C GLU A 41 -2.43 -8.25 3.73
N THR A 42 -3.30 -8.22 4.71
CA THR A 42 -4.49 -7.38 4.71
C THR A 42 -4.14 -5.96 5.16
N TRP A 43 -5.00 -4.99 4.82
CA TRP A 43 -4.85 -3.63 5.34
C TRP A 43 -4.82 -3.56 6.87
N ALA A 44 -5.56 -4.42 7.55
CA ALA A 44 -5.55 -4.51 9.01
C ALA A 44 -4.18 -4.94 9.56
N GLN A 45 -3.54 -5.92 8.92
CA GLN A 45 -2.19 -6.37 9.29
C GLN A 45 -1.18 -5.25 9.02
N PHE A 46 -1.15 -4.72 7.80
CA PHE A 46 -0.21 -3.66 7.41
C PHE A 46 -0.29 -2.44 8.34
N LEU A 47 -1.49 -1.88 8.54
CA LEU A 47 -1.66 -0.69 9.38
C LEU A 47 -1.37 -0.99 10.86
N GLY A 48 -1.71 -2.20 11.33
CA GLY A 48 -1.44 -2.63 12.70
C GLY A 48 0.06 -2.79 12.96
N ASP A 49 0.77 -3.42 12.04
CA ASP A 49 2.21 -3.66 12.14
C ASP A 49 3.02 -2.38 11.98
N LEU A 50 2.62 -1.50 11.04
CA LEU A 50 3.23 -0.18 10.88
C LEU A 50 3.05 0.66 12.15
N ALA A 51 1.82 0.75 12.67
CA ALA A 51 1.54 1.49 13.90
C ALA A 51 2.40 0.99 15.06
N ARG A 52 2.48 -0.33 15.25
CA ARG A 52 3.34 -0.95 16.26
C ARG A 52 4.81 -0.61 16.04
N GLY A 53 5.28 -0.68 14.79
CA GLY A 53 6.68 -0.41 14.42
C GLY A 53 7.12 1.03 14.69
N ILE A 54 6.21 1.99 14.54
CA ILE A 54 6.46 3.42 14.82
C ILE A 54 6.09 3.85 16.25
N GLY A 55 5.58 2.95 17.09
CA GLY A 55 5.15 3.26 18.46
C GLY A 55 3.81 4.02 18.55
N ALA A 56 2.99 3.96 17.51
CA ALA A 56 1.65 4.55 17.49
C ALA A 56 0.57 3.54 17.90
N ALA A 57 -0.60 4.05 18.31
CA ALA A 57 -1.76 3.20 18.58
C ALA A 57 -2.32 2.64 17.25
N PRO A 58 -2.60 1.32 17.17
CA PRO A 58 -3.16 0.73 15.96
C PRO A 58 -4.60 1.20 15.71
N PRO A 59 -5.08 1.18 14.45
CA PRO A 59 -6.47 1.53 14.14
C PRO A 59 -7.46 0.62 14.87
N ARG A 60 -8.34 1.23 15.68
CA ARG A 60 -9.33 0.54 16.52
C ARG A 60 -10.75 0.53 15.93
N PHE A 61 -11.01 1.34 14.90
CA PHE A 61 -12.32 1.48 14.28
C PHE A 61 -12.25 1.15 12.80
N SER A 62 -13.31 0.54 12.28
CA SER A 62 -13.49 0.29 10.85
C SER A 62 -14.79 0.91 10.40
N VAL A 63 -14.71 1.75 9.37
CA VAL A 63 -15.88 2.36 8.74
C VAL A 63 -16.37 1.43 7.62
N PRO A 64 -17.67 1.11 7.53
CA PRO A 64 -18.22 0.34 6.42
C PRO A 64 -17.94 1.03 5.07
N ALA A 65 -17.56 0.26 4.04
CA ALA A 65 -17.14 0.80 2.75
C ALA A 65 -18.19 1.70 2.08
N GLY A 66 -19.49 1.35 2.21
CA GLY A 66 -20.58 2.19 1.69
C GLY A 66 -20.65 3.56 2.37
N LEU A 67 -20.48 3.61 3.69
CA LEU A 67 -20.47 4.86 4.45
C LEU A 67 -19.21 5.69 4.13
N ALA A 68 -18.05 5.04 4.05
CA ALA A 68 -16.79 5.69 3.67
C ALA A 68 -16.90 6.31 2.26
N ARG A 69 -17.51 5.60 1.31
CA ARG A 69 -17.74 6.08 -0.05
C ARG A 69 -18.73 7.26 -0.10
N ALA A 70 -19.81 7.19 0.69
CA ALA A 70 -20.78 8.29 0.79
C ALA A 70 -20.15 9.54 1.41
N ALA A 71 -19.36 9.39 2.48
CA ALA A 71 -18.63 10.51 3.08
C ALA A 71 -17.62 11.11 2.08
N ALA A 72 -16.82 10.30 1.41
CA ALA A 72 -15.88 10.77 0.39
C ALA A 72 -16.56 11.49 -0.78
N THR A 73 -17.77 11.04 -1.16
CA THR A 73 -18.60 11.66 -2.20
C THR A 73 -19.00 13.09 -1.88
N LEU A 74 -19.22 13.39 -0.60
CA LEU A 74 -19.62 14.72 -0.12
C LEU A 74 -18.42 15.60 0.23
N LEU A 75 -17.36 15.00 0.79
CA LEU A 75 -16.18 15.72 1.27
C LEU A 75 -15.31 16.27 0.14
N GLU A 76 -15.12 15.55 -0.96
CA GLU A 76 -14.32 16.04 -2.10
C GLU A 76 -14.84 17.36 -2.70
N PRO A 77 -16.12 17.51 -3.07
CA PRO A 77 -16.64 18.76 -3.60
C PRO A 77 -16.70 19.86 -2.54
N ALA A 78 -17.02 19.53 -1.27
CA ALA A 78 -17.01 20.50 -0.18
C ALA A 78 -15.60 21.06 0.09
N HIS A 79 -14.58 20.20 0.12
CA HIS A 79 -13.18 20.60 0.31
C HIS A 79 -12.69 21.50 -0.83
N ARG A 80 -13.11 21.21 -2.07
CA ARG A 80 -12.84 22.06 -3.23
C ARG A 80 -13.56 23.40 -3.15
N ALA A 81 -14.84 23.41 -2.76
CA ALA A 81 -15.65 24.62 -2.63
C ALA A 81 -15.12 25.55 -1.53
N LEU A 82 -14.67 24.98 -0.40
CA LEU A 82 -14.14 25.72 0.74
C LEU A 82 -12.66 26.11 0.61
N ARG A 83 -11.99 25.76 -0.51
CA ARG A 83 -10.56 26.04 -0.77
C ARG A 83 -9.64 25.65 0.38
N LEU A 84 -9.97 24.55 1.07
CA LEU A 84 -9.17 24.07 2.19
C LEU A 84 -7.81 23.62 1.66
N LYS A 85 -6.74 24.00 2.38
CA LYS A 85 -5.38 23.56 2.08
C LYS A 85 -5.21 22.09 2.48
N GLY A 86 -4.50 21.31 1.66
CA GLY A 86 -4.23 19.90 1.91
C GLY A 86 -5.12 18.94 1.10
N ARG A 87 -5.00 17.64 1.38
CA ARG A 87 -5.84 16.60 0.76
C ARG A 87 -7.03 16.29 1.66
N PRO A 88 -8.23 16.03 1.11
CA PRO A 88 -9.37 15.58 1.89
C PRO A 88 -9.01 14.34 2.73
N PHE A 89 -9.47 14.28 3.98
CA PHE A 89 -9.20 13.18 4.91
C PHE A 89 -9.60 11.80 4.33
N ALA A 90 -10.66 11.77 3.52
CA ALA A 90 -11.08 10.59 2.79
C ALA A 90 -11.41 10.97 1.33
N THR A 91 -10.83 10.23 0.39
CA THR A 91 -11.14 10.36 -1.04
C THR A 91 -11.91 9.12 -1.52
N ARG A 92 -12.71 9.28 -2.59
CA ARG A 92 -13.43 8.16 -3.21
C ARG A 92 -12.44 7.12 -3.70
N HIS A 93 -11.30 7.57 -4.23
CA HIS A 93 -10.23 6.70 -4.70
C HIS A 93 -9.59 5.92 -3.55
N GLY A 94 -9.22 6.59 -2.45
CA GLY A 94 -8.62 5.93 -1.29
C GLY A 94 -9.57 4.91 -0.66
N THR A 95 -10.84 5.28 -0.48
CA THR A 95 -11.86 4.36 0.04
C THR A 95 -12.13 3.17 -0.89
N HIS A 96 -12.05 3.37 -2.21
CA HIS A 96 -12.15 2.28 -3.17
C HIS A 96 -11.00 1.28 -3.03
N LEU A 97 -9.75 1.76 -3.02
CA LEU A 97 -8.56 0.92 -2.93
C LEU A 97 -8.52 0.11 -1.63
N LEU A 98 -8.83 0.74 -0.48
CA LEU A 98 -8.81 0.08 0.83
C LEU A 98 -9.88 -1.02 0.98
N SER A 99 -10.90 -1.03 0.12
CA SER A 99 -12.04 -1.95 0.18
C SER A 99 -12.00 -3.08 -0.86
N ARG A 100 -11.01 -3.09 -1.77
CA ARG A 100 -10.87 -4.13 -2.78
C ARG A 100 -9.80 -5.12 -2.40
N ASP A 101 -10.08 -6.37 -2.73
CA ASP A 101 -9.06 -7.40 -2.77
C ASP A 101 -8.04 -7.08 -3.87
N ALA A 102 -6.82 -6.80 -3.45
CA ALA A 102 -5.68 -6.52 -4.31
C ALA A 102 -4.67 -7.68 -4.35
N ALA A 103 -5.09 -8.91 -4.01
CA ALA A 103 -4.32 -10.13 -4.21
C ALA A 103 -4.25 -10.54 -5.69
N PHE A 104 -3.82 -9.62 -6.57
CA PHE A 104 -3.74 -9.85 -8.00
C PHE A 104 -2.75 -10.99 -8.33
N PRO A 105 -3.01 -11.77 -9.39
CA PRO A 105 -2.11 -12.85 -9.80
C PRO A 105 -0.77 -12.30 -10.31
N ILE A 106 0.33 -12.97 -9.96
CA ILE A 106 1.72 -12.59 -10.32
C ILE A 106 2.42 -13.65 -11.16
N GLU A 107 1.64 -14.55 -11.77
CA GLU A 107 2.18 -15.72 -12.48
C GLU A 107 2.98 -15.32 -13.72
N ALA A 108 2.65 -14.17 -14.33
CA ALA A 108 3.46 -13.58 -15.38
C ALA A 108 4.83 -13.13 -14.86
N ALA A 109 4.90 -12.49 -13.68
CA ALA A 109 6.16 -12.07 -13.08
C ALA A 109 7.04 -13.28 -12.73
N ARG A 110 6.45 -14.33 -12.14
CA ARG A 110 7.16 -15.57 -11.81
C ARG A 110 7.71 -16.26 -13.06
N ARG A 111 6.88 -16.39 -14.11
CA ARG A 111 7.25 -17.11 -15.34
C ARG A 111 8.22 -16.33 -16.22
N LEU A 112 8.01 -15.03 -16.39
CA LEU A 112 8.77 -14.21 -17.34
C LEU A 112 10.02 -13.58 -16.71
N LEU A 113 9.99 -13.31 -15.40
CA LEU A 113 11.07 -12.60 -14.69
C LEU A 113 11.77 -13.47 -13.64
N GLY A 114 11.30 -14.71 -13.39
CA GLY A 114 11.78 -15.50 -12.26
C GLY A 114 11.49 -14.83 -10.90
N PHE A 115 10.48 -13.95 -10.84
CA PHE A 115 10.22 -13.11 -9.68
C PHE A 115 9.95 -13.95 -8.42
N ARG A 116 10.59 -13.54 -7.31
CA ARG A 116 10.33 -14.01 -5.95
C ARG A 116 10.64 -12.88 -4.97
N SER A 117 9.90 -12.83 -3.87
CA SER A 117 10.15 -11.83 -2.81
C SER A 117 11.45 -12.17 -2.10
N ARG A 118 12.48 -11.34 -2.28
CA ARG A 118 13.79 -11.53 -1.62
C ARG A 118 13.77 -10.98 -0.21
N ILE A 119 13.12 -9.83 -0.03
CA ILE A 119 12.81 -9.25 1.26
C ILE A 119 11.43 -9.73 1.67
N SER A 120 11.32 -10.37 2.84
CA SER A 120 10.02 -10.79 3.37
C SER A 120 9.20 -9.58 3.84
N TYR A 121 7.88 -9.77 3.98
CA TYR A 121 7.01 -8.74 4.56
C TYR A 121 7.50 -8.26 5.93
N ALA A 122 7.94 -9.17 6.81
CA ALA A 122 8.39 -8.82 8.16
C ALA A 122 9.65 -7.95 8.13
N GLU A 123 10.63 -8.30 7.28
CA GLU A 123 11.85 -7.52 7.08
C GLU A 123 11.54 -6.15 6.47
N GLY A 124 10.73 -6.12 5.40
CA GLY A 124 10.32 -4.89 4.74
C GLY A 124 9.55 -3.95 5.66
N MET A 125 8.65 -4.49 6.49
CA MET A 125 7.90 -3.72 7.48
C MET A 125 8.81 -3.15 8.58
N ALA A 126 9.76 -3.94 9.07
CA ALA A 126 10.73 -3.46 10.07
C ALA A 126 11.59 -2.32 9.51
N ALA A 127 12.10 -2.46 8.29
CA ALA A 127 12.86 -1.43 7.59
C ALA A 127 12.01 -0.16 7.35
N THR A 128 10.77 -0.34 6.87
CA THR A 128 9.82 0.75 6.64
C THR A 128 9.52 1.53 7.91
N ALA A 129 9.27 0.83 9.03
CA ALA A 129 9.01 1.45 10.32
C ALA A 129 10.24 2.21 10.86
N ALA A 130 11.45 1.66 10.68
CA ALA A 130 12.68 2.34 11.06
C ALA A 130 12.88 3.64 10.27
N TRP A 131 12.71 3.59 8.94
CA TRP A 131 12.74 4.77 8.08
C TRP A 131 11.70 5.82 8.47
N ALA A 132 10.45 5.40 8.72
CA ALA A 132 9.38 6.31 9.11
C ALA A 132 9.67 7.02 10.44
N LYS A 133 10.20 6.31 11.43
CA LYS A 133 10.60 6.90 12.72
C LYS A 133 11.70 7.95 12.56
N ALA A 134 12.72 7.66 11.75
CA ALA A 134 13.79 8.61 11.47
C ALA A 134 13.22 9.90 10.84
N ARG A 135 12.33 9.75 9.85
CA ARG A 135 11.70 10.89 9.16
C ARG A 135 10.80 11.73 10.07
N LEU A 136 10.04 11.08 10.97
CA LEU A 136 9.21 11.77 11.97
C LEU A 136 10.05 12.54 12.99
N ALA A 137 11.22 12.01 13.37
CA ALA A 137 12.13 12.71 14.28
C ALA A 137 12.74 13.96 13.61
N GLU A 138 13.10 13.88 12.33
CA GLU A 138 13.58 15.03 11.55
C GLU A 138 12.53 16.14 11.44
N ASP A 139 11.28 15.78 11.11
CA ASP A 139 10.18 16.76 11.00
C ASP A 139 9.81 17.40 12.35
N SER A 140 10.02 16.71 13.47
CA SER A 140 9.78 17.26 14.80
C SER A 140 10.88 18.22 15.28
N ALA A 141 12.05 18.17 14.64
CA ALA A 141 13.21 19.01 14.95
C ALA A 141 13.30 20.27 14.07
N ALA A 142 12.51 20.34 13.00
CA ALA A 142 12.42 21.47 12.06
C ALA A 142 11.28 22.44 12.41
#